data_AF-A0A6H1ZU23-F1
#
_entry.id   AF-A0A6H1ZU23-F1
#
_cell.length_a   1.000
_cell.length_b   1.000
_cell.length_c   1.000
_cell.angle_alpha   90.00
_cell.angle_beta   90.00
_cell.angle_gamma   90.00
#
_symmetry.space_group_name_H-M   'P 1'
#
loop_
_entity.id
_entity.type
_entity.pdbx_description
1 polymer ?
#
loop_
_entity_poly.entity_id
_entity_poly.type
_entity_poly.pdbx_seq_one_letter_code
_entity_poly.pdbx_strand_id
1 'polypeptide(L)'
;MRYFSMFTGVGGFELGIEYALETNKTKTKCLRKKSKEGLRIKKDSSKDEKLEGLGDSSKSRLRQQSDIGSIGQPLCIGFSEIDKYANQVLKYRFPNIKNYGDCKTINWSDVPDFDLLVGGSPCQDLSVAGKRAGITGERSGLFSEFIRALQEKKPKYFIWENVKGALSSNQGWDFAEVQTQMAEAGYSIWWQVLNAKDFGVPQNRERIFVVGTRGECGREVLFEAGSGGQNLRQIIGGSQGNRVYSSRGIATTIASQAGGLGAKTGLYEI
;
A
#
# COMPACT_ATOMS: atom_id res chain seq x y z
N MET A 1 -0.03 12.15 -11.63
CA MET A 1 0.51 10.77 -11.64
C MET A 1 -0.65 9.85 -11.93
N ARG A 2 -0.58 8.99 -12.93
CA ARG A 2 -1.62 7.98 -13.19
C ARG A 2 -1.16 6.64 -12.65
N TYR A 3 -2.05 5.85 -12.06
CA TYR A 3 -1.68 4.54 -11.55
C TYR A 3 -2.70 3.46 -11.90
N PHE A 4 -2.20 2.25 -12.07
CA PHE A 4 -2.98 1.03 -12.26
C PHE A 4 -2.74 0.09 -11.07
N SER A 5 -3.79 -0.59 -10.61
CA SER A 5 -3.72 -1.48 -9.45
C SER A 5 -4.05 -2.91 -9.84
N MET A 6 -3.12 -3.82 -9.55
CA MET A 6 -3.27 -5.25 -9.75
C MET A 6 -3.48 -5.95 -8.41
N PHE A 7 -4.27 -7.03 -8.40
CA PHE A 7 -4.59 -7.76 -7.16
C PHE A 7 -5.21 -6.82 -6.12
N THR A 8 -6.14 -5.99 -6.58
CA THR A 8 -6.60 -4.78 -5.89
C THR A 8 -7.24 -5.10 -4.53
N GLY A 9 -7.89 -6.26 -4.42
CA GLY A 9 -8.70 -6.65 -3.28
C GLY A 9 -9.74 -5.58 -2.97
N VAL A 10 -9.79 -5.16 -1.72
CA VAL A 10 -10.76 -4.16 -1.23
C VAL A 10 -10.30 -2.70 -1.42
N GLY A 11 -9.23 -2.46 -2.17
CA GLY A 11 -8.76 -1.12 -2.49
C GLY A 11 -7.73 -0.54 -1.51
N GLY A 12 -6.81 -1.37 -1.00
CA GLY A 12 -5.86 -0.96 0.04
C GLY A 12 -4.80 0.03 -0.46
N PHE A 13 -4.24 -0.20 -1.64
CA PHE A 13 -3.25 0.70 -2.24
C PHE A 13 -3.86 2.04 -2.60
N GLU A 14 -5.10 2.05 -3.09
CA GLU A 14 -5.84 3.24 -3.50
C GLU A 14 -6.00 4.19 -2.32
N LEU A 15 -6.53 3.69 -1.21
CA LEU A 15 -6.68 4.47 0.01
C LEU A 15 -5.34 4.92 0.57
N GLY A 16 -4.30 4.09 0.50
CA GLY A 16 -2.95 4.45 0.93
C GLY A 16 -2.36 5.59 0.09
N ILE A 17 -2.53 5.54 -1.23
CA ILE A 17 -2.08 6.58 -2.17
C ILE A 17 -2.86 7.88 -1.92
N GLU A 18 -4.18 7.81 -1.79
CA GLU A 18 -5.02 8.98 -1.46
C GLU A 18 -4.57 9.62 -0.14
N TYR A 19 -4.42 8.83 0.91
CA TYR A 19 -3.98 9.30 2.23
C TYR A 19 -2.57 9.92 2.21
N ALA A 20 -1.64 9.32 1.46
CA ALA A 20 -0.29 9.84 1.30
C ALA A 20 -0.29 11.26 0.70
N LEU A 21 -1.19 11.56 -0.24
CA LEU A 21 -1.32 12.92 -0.77
C LEU A 21 -1.83 13.89 0.26
N GLU A 22 -2.87 13.51 1.00
CA GLU A 22 -3.50 14.39 1.98
C GLU A 22 -2.49 14.78 3.04
N THR A 23 -1.72 13.79 3.51
CA THR A 23 -0.63 13.97 4.45
C THR A 23 0.49 14.84 3.87
N ASN A 24 0.91 14.60 2.63
CA ASN A 24 1.97 15.38 1.98
C ASN A 24 1.55 16.82 1.65
N LYS A 25 0.29 17.06 1.25
CA LYS A 25 -0.30 18.40 1.09
C LYS A 25 -0.30 19.14 2.43
N THR A 26 -0.59 18.45 3.52
CA THR A 26 -0.61 19.03 4.87
C THR A 26 0.81 19.34 5.36
N LYS A 27 1.77 18.43 5.17
CA LYS A 27 3.19 18.67 5.47
C LYS A 27 3.76 19.83 4.66
N THR A 28 3.50 19.90 3.36
CA THR A 28 3.96 21.02 2.51
C THR A 28 3.32 22.36 2.87
N LYS A 29 2.03 22.38 3.25
CA LYS A 29 1.39 23.58 3.81
C LYS A 29 2.01 24.00 5.14
N CYS A 30 2.27 23.05 6.05
CA CYS A 30 2.92 23.31 7.33
C CYS A 30 4.34 23.85 7.14
N LEU A 31 5.13 23.26 6.24
CA LEU A 31 6.47 23.73 5.88
C LEU A 31 6.44 25.13 5.25
N ARG A 32 5.48 25.40 4.35
CA ARG A 32 5.26 26.75 3.77
C ARG A 32 4.80 27.77 4.80
N LYS A 33 4.03 27.35 5.81
CA LYS A 33 3.60 28.22 6.92
C LYS A 33 4.78 28.52 7.83
N LYS A 34 5.59 27.52 8.20
CA LYS A 34 6.83 27.69 8.97
C LYS A 34 7.88 28.53 8.24
N SER A 35 8.00 28.42 6.91
CA SER A 35 8.90 29.29 6.14
C SER A 35 8.39 30.73 6.04
N LYS A 36 7.07 30.94 5.97
CA LYS A 36 6.45 32.28 6.06
C LYS A 36 6.53 32.87 7.46
N GLU A 37 6.37 32.07 8.53
CA GLU A 37 6.57 32.47 9.93
C GLU A 37 8.04 32.78 10.21
N GLY A 38 8.97 31.98 9.69
CA GLY A 38 10.41 32.26 9.76
C GLY A 38 10.82 33.53 8.99
N LEU A 39 10.11 33.88 7.91
CA LEU A 39 10.25 35.19 7.25
C LEU A 39 9.59 36.33 8.03
N ARG A 40 8.50 36.07 8.76
CA ARG A 40 7.80 37.05 9.60
C ARG A 40 8.58 37.40 10.87
N ILE A 41 9.27 36.43 11.47
CA ILE A 41 10.15 36.65 12.64
C ILE A 41 11.32 37.60 12.30
N LYS A 42 11.73 37.68 11.02
CA LYS A 42 12.72 38.69 10.56
C LYS A 42 12.13 40.07 10.28
N LYS A 43 10.80 40.24 10.30
CA LYS A 43 10.14 41.49 9.90
C LYS A 43 9.34 42.17 11.01
N ASP A 44 8.99 41.46 12.08
CA ASP A 44 8.14 41.99 13.14
C ASP A 44 8.96 42.31 14.41
N SER A 45 9.84 43.30 14.29
CA SER A 45 10.25 44.17 15.40
C SER A 45 9.54 45.53 15.27
N SER A 46 8.21 45.53 15.24
CA SER A 46 7.40 46.73 15.49
C SER A 46 5.92 46.39 15.71
N LYS A 47 5.51 46.47 16.99
CA LYS A 47 4.24 46.94 17.57
C LYS A 47 2.86 46.39 17.15
N ASP A 48 2.21 45.83 18.17
CA ASP A 48 0.90 46.16 18.77
C ASP A 48 -0.47 45.79 18.12
N GLU A 49 -1.23 45.08 18.98
CA GLU A 49 -2.67 45.15 19.31
C GLU A 49 -3.79 44.30 18.60
N LYS A 50 -4.40 43.46 19.46
CA LYS A 50 -5.71 42.77 19.57
C LYS A 50 -6.83 43.01 18.52
N LEU A 51 -7.56 41.92 18.20
CA LEU A 51 -8.96 41.69 18.67
C LEU A 51 -9.45 40.24 18.39
N GLU A 52 -10.32 39.73 19.26
CA GLU A 52 -10.94 38.39 19.26
C GLU A 52 -12.23 38.30 18.40
N GLY A 53 -12.67 37.06 18.10
CA GLY A 53 -14.10 36.75 17.98
C GLY A 53 -14.53 35.62 17.02
N LEU A 54 -15.02 34.52 17.61
CA LEU A 54 -16.16 33.65 17.20
C LEU A 54 -16.12 33.04 15.77
N GLY A 55 -16.05 31.72 15.55
CA GLY A 55 -16.88 30.66 16.11
C GLY A 55 -18.00 30.33 15.13
N ASP A 56 -17.87 29.29 14.30
CA ASP A 56 -19.05 28.55 13.84
C ASP A 56 -18.75 27.11 13.45
N SER A 57 -19.42 26.22 14.18
CA SER A 57 -19.55 24.79 13.96
C SER A 57 -20.64 24.55 12.94
N SER A 58 -20.31 23.94 11.79
CA SER A 58 -21.20 23.06 10.99
C SER A 58 -20.64 22.90 9.59
N LYS A 59 -20.12 21.72 9.26
CA LYS A 59 -20.08 21.14 7.90
C LYS A 59 -19.50 19.72 7.92
N SER A 60 -20.20 18.82 8.59
CA SER A 60 -20.02 17.38 8.43
C SER A 60 -21.24 16.78 7.76
N ARG A 61 -21.37 16.95 6.44
CA ARG A 61 -22.09 16.02 5.56
C ARG A 61 -21.95 16.46 4.10
N LEU A 62 -21.78 15.44 3.26
CA LEU A 62 -21.92 15.45 1.80
C LEU A 62 -20.80 16.14 1.02
N ARG A 63 -19.83 15.32 0.59
CA ARG A 63 -19.20 15.51 -0.71
C ARG A 63 -19.46 14.26 -1.56
N GLN A 64 -20.64 14.23 -2.18
CA GLN A 64 -20.71 13.70 -3.53
C GLN A 64 -19.97 14.72 -4.40
N GLN A 65 -18.87 14.32 -5.04
CA GLN A 65 -18.36 15.09 -6.16
C GLN A 65 -17.62 14.20 -7.15
N SER A 66 -18.34 13.95 -8.24
CA SER A 66 -17.82 13.77 -9.58
C SER A 66 -16.79 14.85 -9.89
N ASP A 67 -15.50 14.54 -9.82
CA ASP A 67 -14.44 15.33 -10.42
C ASP A 67 -13.36 14.37 -10.93
N ILE A 68 -13.31 14.22 -12.25
CA ILE A 68 -12.17 13.63 -12.94
C ILE A 68 -10.97 14.52 -12.61
N GLY A 69 -10.10 14.03 -11.72
CA GLY A 69 -8.74 14.49 -11.44
C GLY A 69 -8.51 16.01 -11.44
N SER A 70 -8.68 16.64 -10.29
CA SER A 70 -8.10 17.97 -10.08
C SER A 70 -6.56 17.91 -10.25
N ILE A 71 -6.00 18.87 -11.00
CA ILE A 71 -4.58 18.95 -11.36
C ILE A 71 -3.70 18.70 -10.13
N GLY A 72 -2.92 17.61 -10.15
CA GLY A 72 -1.99 17.23 -9.08
C GLY A 72 -2.42 16.09 -8.16
N GLN A 73 -3.58 15.45 -8.38
CA GLN A 73 -3.94 14.22 -7.68
C GLN A 73 -3.52 12.97 -8.49
N PRO A 74 -3.02 11.89 -7.86
CA PRO A 74 -2.90 10.59 -8.46
C PRO A 74 -4.29 10.11 -8.87
N LEU A 75 -4.37 9.63 -10.10
CA LEU A 75 -5.60 9.16 -10.70
C LEU A 75 -5.47 7.65 -10.89
N CYS A 76 -6.35 6.90 -10.25
CA CYS A 76 -6.52 5.49 -10.57
C CYS A 76 -7.13 5.40 -11.96
N ILE A 77 -6.49 4.68 -12.88
CA ILE A 77 -6.99 4.51 -14.24
C ILE A 77 -7.64 3.14 -14.47
N GLY A 78 -7.46 2.20 -13.54
CA GLY A 78 -8.04 0.86 -13.65
C GLY A 78 -7.57 -0.09 -12.57
N PHE A 79 -8.36 -1.15 -12.40
CA PHE A 79 -8.13 -2.25 -11.48
C PHE A 79 -7.98 -3.57 -12.24
N SER A 80 -7.29 -4.52 -11.62
CA SER A 80 -7.45 -5.95 -11.87
C SER A 80 -7.83 -6.65 -10.56
N GLU A 81 -9.04 -7.21 -10.54
CA GLU A 81 -9.58 -7.99 -9.42
C GLU A 81 -10.64 -8.98 -9.90
N ILE A 82 -10.54 -10.23 -9.46
CA ILE A 82 -11.44 -11.33 -9.86
C ILE A 82 -12.45 -11.69 -8.77
N ASP A 83 -12.14 -11.42 -7.50
CA ASP A 83 -13.01 -11.77 -6.39
C ASP A 83 -14.30 -10.96 -6.45
N LYS A 84 -15.41 -11.69 -6.42
CA LYS A 84 -16.76 -11.12 -6.54
C LYS A 84 -17.06 -10.10 -5.44
N TYR A 85 -16.62 -10.35 -4.21
CA TYR A 85 -16.96 -9.53 -3.05
C TYR A 85 -16.07 -8.29 -3.01
N ALA A 86 -14.77 -8.43 -3.29
CA ALA A 86 -13.84 -7.33 -3.50
C ALA A 86 -14.37 -6.37 -4.58
N ASN A 87 -14.86 -6.92 -5.70
CA ASN A 87 -15.45 -6.15 -6.79
C ASN A 87 -16.69 -5.35 -6.38
N GLN A 88 -17.52 -5.85 -5.45
CA GLN A 88 -18.64 -5.08 -4.91
C GLN A 88 -18.14 -3.88 -4.10
N VAL A 89 -17.09 -4.06 -3.29
CA VAL A 89 -16.48 -2.96 -2.52
C VAL A 89 -15.84 -1.93 -3.44
N LEU A 90 -15.09 -2.37 -4.45
CA LEU A 90 -14.46 -1.49 -5.44
C LEU A 90 -15.52 -0.71 -6.22
N LYS A 91 -16.60 -1.34 -6.66
CA LYS A 91 -17.70 -0.66 -7.37
C LYS A 91 -18.39 0.38 -6.49
N TYR A 92 -18.55 0.10 -5.20
CA TYR A 92 -19.14 1.06 -4.26
C TYR A 92 -18.22 2.27 -4.00
N ARG A 93 -16.90 2.05 -3.85
CA ARG A 93 -15.92 3.10 -3.52
C ARG A 93 -15.43 3.88 -4.73
N PHE A 94 -15.22 3.19 -5.85
CA PHE A 94 -14.63 3.70 -7.08
C PHE A 94 -15.56 3.44 -8.28
N PRO A 95 -16.81 3.94 -8.28
CA PRO A 95 -17.83 3.56 -9.26
C PRO A 95 -17.48 3.92 -10.71
N ASN A 96 -16.59 4.89 -10.92
CA ASN A 96 -16.21 5.38 -12.24
C ASN A 96 -14.89 4.79 -12.75
N ILE A 97 -14.27 3.87 -12.01
CA ILE A 97 -13.00 3.25 -12.39
C ILE A 97 -13.28 1.86 -12.94
N LYS A 98 -12.73 1.58 -14.13
CA LYS A 98 -12.90 0.29 -14.80
C LYS A 98 -12.10 -0.80 -14.09
N ASN A 99 -12.76 -1.90 -13.74
CA ASN A 99 -12.08 -3.16 -13.43
C ASN A 99 -11.91 -3.97 -14.72
N TYR A 100 -10.68 -4.35 -15.03
CA TYR A 100 -10.29 -5.15 -16.18
C TYR A 100 -10.40 -6.67 -15.92
N GLY A 101 -10.71 -7.09 -14.69
CA GLY A 101 -10.94 -8.48 -14.34
C GLY A 101 -9.64 -9.26 -14.15
N ASP A 102 -9.60 -10.49 -14.69
CA ASP A 102 -8.47 -11.41 -14.55
C ASP A 102 -7.21 -10.85 -15.23
N CYS A 103 -6.16 -10.65 -14.44
CA CYS A 103 -4.87 -10.15 -14.91
C CYS A 103 -4.27 -10.98 -16.05
N LYS A 104 -4.56 -12.29 -16.13
CA LYS A 104 -4.03 -13.18 -17.17
C LYS A 104 -4.59 -12.87 -18.56
N THR A 105 -5.77 -12.29 -18.63
CA THR A 105 -6.47 -12.02 -19.90
C THR A 105 -6.47 -10.54 -20.28
N ILE A 106 -5.82 -9.69 -19.48
CA ILE A 106 -5.70 -8.26 -19.78
C ILE A 106 -4.84 -8.07 -21.03
N ASN A 107 -5.44 -7.43 -22.03
CA ASN A 107 -4.73 -6.81 -23.14
C ASN A 107 -4.26 -5.41 -22.72
N TRP A 108 -2.96 -5.24 -22.50
CA TRP A 108 -2.39 -3.97 -22.03
C TRP A 108 -2.44 -2.85 -23.07
N SER A 109 -2.70 -3.18 -24.33
CA SER A 109 -2.96 -2.18 -25.38
C SER A 109 -4.26 -1.40 -25.13
N ASP A 110 -5.25 -2.04 -24.49
CA ASP A 110 -6.54 -1.42 -24.15
C ASP A 110 -6.51 -0.65 -22.82
N VAL A 111 -5.38 -0.75 -22.09
CA VAL A 111 -5.16 -0.04 -20.84
C VAL A 111 -4.42 1.27 -21.14
N PRO A 112 -5.00 2.44 -20.79
CA PRO A 112 -4.32 3.71 -20.96
C PRO A 112 -2.96 3.75 -20.21
N ASP A 113 -1.98 4.52 -20.69
CA ASP A 113 -0.65 4.56 -20.05
C ASP A 113 -0.67 5.03 -18.59
N PHE A 114 0.28 4.59 -17.76
CA PHE A 114 0.33 5.01 -16.36
C PHE A 114 1.77 5.15 -15.88
N ASP A 115 1.93 5.97 -14.84
CA ASP A 115 3.24 6.27 -14.26
C ASP A 115 3.61 5.26 -13.16
N LEU A 116 2.61 4.69 -12.47
CA LEU A 116 2.79 3.83 -11.30
C LEU A 116 1.98 2.54 -11.43
N LEU A 117 2.63 1.39 -11.27
CA LEU A 117 1.96 0.10 -11.05
C LEU A 117 1.98 -0.24 -9.56
N VAL A 118 0.85 -0.65 -8.99
CA VAL A 118 0.81 -1.18 -7.63
C VAL A 118 0.16 -2.55 -7.58
N GLY A 119 0.56 -3.39 -6.63
CA GLY A 119 -0.13 -4.66 -6.40
C GLY A 119 0.57 -5.59 -5.42
N GLY A 120 -0.22 -6.46 -4.79
CA GLY A 120 0.27 -7.54 -3.93
C GLY A 120 -0.12 -8.88 -4.51
N SER A 121 0.76 -9.51 -5.29
CA SER A 121 0.47 -10.81 -5.91
C SER A 121 0.34 -11.90 -4.83
N PRO A 122 -0.59 -12.86 -4.95
CA PRO A 122 -0.72 -13.95 -3.99
C PRO A 122 0.61 -14.66 -3.69
N CYS A 123 0.96 -14.77 -2.40
CA CYS A 123 2.23 -15.36 -1.93
C CYS A 123 2.44 -16.82 -2.41
N GLN A 124 1.36 -17.56 -2.64
CA GLN A 124 1.42 -18.97 -3.03
C GLN A 124 2.18 -19.19 -4.34
N ASP A 125 2.16 -18.18 -5.23
CA ASP A 125 2.76 -18.25 -6.56
C ASP A 125 4.27 -17.99 -6.59
N LEU A 126 4.86 -17.45 -5.50
CA LEU A 126 6.32 -17.24 -5.42
C LEU A 126 7.08 -18.58 -5.47
N SER A 127 6.53 -19.61 -4.84
CA SER A 127 7.13 -20.96 -4.86
C SER A 127 7.05 -21.63 -6.23
N VAL A 128 6.12 -21.19 -7.09
CA VAL A 128 5.95 -21.67 -8.46
C VAL A 128 6.93 -20.97 -9.39
N ALA A 129 7.18 -19.67 -9.19
CA ALA A 129 8.19 -18.92 -9.92
C ALA A 129 9.62 -19.49 -9.72
N GLY A 130 9.93 -20.04 -8.56
CA GLY A 130 11.23 -20.64 -8.25
C GLY A 130 11.43 -22.09 -8.71
N LYS A 131 10.36 -22.81 -9.12
CA LYS A 131 10.52 -24.15 -9.71
C LYS A 131 11.03 -23.99 -11.14
N ARG A 132 12.32 -24.28 -11.32
CA ARG A 132 13.06 -24.38 -12.59
C ARG A 132 12.29 -25.15 -13.68
N ALA A 133 11.35 -24.51 -14.36
CA ALA A 133 10.89 -24.92 -15.68
C ALA A 133 11.83 -24.23 -16.68
N GLY A 134 13.00 -24.84 -16.87
CA GLY A 134 14.10 -24.29 -17.65
C GLY A 134 13.74 -24.05 -19.10
N ILE A 135 14.37 -23.04 -19.71
CA ILE A 135 14.65 -22.75 -21.15
C ILE A 135 13.45 -22.79 -22.15
N THR A 136 12.33 -23.41 -21.82
CA THR A 136 11.08 -23.51 -22.61
C THR A 136 9.81 -23.63 -21.74
N GLY A 137 9.92 -23.55 -20.41
CA GLY A 137 8.79 -23.71 -19.50
C GLY A 137 7.99 -22.42 -19.26
N GLU A 138 6.66 -22.48 -19.37
CA GLU A 138 5.76 -21.38 -19.03
C GLU A 138 5.97 -20.95 -17.56
N ARG A 139 6.34 -19.68 -17.35
CA ARG A 139 6.40 -19.06 -16.02
C ARG A 139 4.99 -18.98 -15.45
N SER A 140 4.57 -19.99 -14.70
CA SER A 140 3.23 -20.09 -14.13
C SER A 140 3.18 -19.34 -12.79
N GLY A 141 2.30 -18.34 -12.69
CA GLY A 141 2.03 -17.63 -11.43
C GLY A 141 1.53 -16.21 -11.65
N LEU A 142 0.74 -15.64 -10.74
CA LEU A 142 0.22 -14.27 -10.89
C LEU A 142 1.34 -13.21 -10.81
N PHE A 143 2.51 -13.57 -10.27
CA PHE A 143 3.69 -12.71 -10.32
C PHE A 143 4.18 -12.46 -11.76
N SER A 144 4.15 -13.47 -12.64
CA SER A 144 4.60 -13.28 -14.03
C SER A 144 3.67 -12.33 -14.79
N GLU A 145 2.39 -12.26 -14.43
CA GLU A 145 1.46 -11.26 -14.96
C GLU A 145 1.79 -9.83 -14.50
N PHE A 146 2.28 -9.67 -13.27
CA PHE A 146 2.80 -8.38 -12.80
C PHE A 146 4.03 -7.96 -13.60
N ILE A 147 4.97 -8.90 -13.86
CA ILE A 147 6.14 -8.65 -14.72
C ILE A 147 5.72 -8.34 -16.16
N ARG A 148 4.74 -9.06 -16.71
CA ARG A 148 4.17 -8.79 -18.04
C ARG A 148 3.64 -7.36 -18.15
N ALA A 149 2.92 -6.90 -17.13
CA ALA A 149 2.46 -5.52 -17.05
C ALA A 149 3.62 -4.50 -17.06
N LEU A 150 4.70 -4.79 -16.29
CA LEU A 150 5.90 -3.94 -16.27
C LEU A 150 6.60 -3.87 -17.64
N GLN A 151 6.67 -4.99 -18.35
CA GLN A 151 7.32 -5.10 -19.66
C GLN A 151 6.51 -4.44 -20.78
N GLU A 152 5.18 -4.62 -20.79
CA GLU A 152 4.30 -4.07 -21.83
C GLU A 152 4.02 -2.56 -21.62
N LYS A 153 3.73 -2.12 -20.39
CA LYS A 153 3.36 -0.72 -20.10
C LYS A 153 4.54 0.17 -19.71
N LYS A 154 5.64 -0.43 -19.23
CA LYS A 154 6.86 0.27 -18.81
C LYS A 154 6.59 1.51 -17.93
N PRO A 155 5.80 1.41 -16.84
CA PRO A 155 5.56 2.53 -15.93
C PRO A 155 6.87 3.11 -15.38
N LYS A 156 6.83 4.34 -14.88
CA LYS A 156 8.02 4.98 -14.27
C LYS A 156 8.37 4.33 -12.94
N TYR A 157 7.35 3.91 -12.19
CA TYR A 157 7.46 3.37 -10.85
C TYR A 157 6.62 2.11 -10.70
N PHE A 158 7.02 1.24 -9.78
CA PHE A 158 6.10 0.27 -9.23
C PHE A 158 6.26 0.13 -7.72
N ILE A 159 5.19 -0.33 -7.06
CA ILE A 159 5.21 -0.79 -5.67
C ILE A 159 4.61 -2.19 -5.65
N TRP A 160 5.40 -3.16 -5.20
CA TRP A 160 4.96 -4.53 -5.02
C TRP A 160 4.99 -4.90 -3.54
N GLU A 161 3.92 -5.51 -3.04
CA GLU A 161 3.81 -5.98 -1.66
C GLU A 161 3.77 -7.50 -1.60
N ASN A 162 4.39 -8.07 -0.57
CA ASN A 162 4.19 -9.47 -0.24
C ASN A 162 4.41 -9.77 1.25
N VAL A 163 4.12 -11.01 1.66
CA VAL A 163 4.39 -11.48 3.02
C VAL A 163 5.89 -11.58 3.28
N LYS A 164 6.31 -11.34 4.54
CA LYS A 164 7.70 -11.49 4.98
C LYS A 164 8.27 -12.89 4.68
N GLY A 165 7.43 -13.92 4.69
CA GLY A 165 7.82 -15.30 4.38
C GLY A 165 8.42 -15.50 2.99
N ALA A 166 8.19 -14.57 2.05
CA ALA A 166 8.83 -14.57 0.73
C ALA A 166 10.36 -14.60 0.82
N LEU A 167 10.96 -13.94 1.82
CA LEU A 167 12.42 -13.89 2.02
C LEU A 167 13.03 -15.23 2.43
N SER A 168 12.25 -16.10 3.06
CA SER A 168 12.68 -17.44 3.49
C SER A 168 12.22 -18.56 2.56
N SER A 169 11.35 -18.25 1.59
CA SER A 169 10.80 -19.24 0.67
C SER A 169 11.91 -19.84 -0.18
N ASN A 170 11.93 -21.18 -0.31
CA ASN A 170 12.94 -21.91 -1.06
C ASN A 170 14.38 -21.46 -0.71
N GLN A 171 14.68 -21.31 0.58
CA GLN A 171 15.99 -20.83 1.07
C GLN A 171 16.38 -19.42 0.57
N GLY A 172 15.39 -18.59 0.21
CA GLY A 172 15.58 -17.24 -0.31
C GLY A 172 15.68 -17.15 -1.83
N TRP A 173 15.75 -18.29 -2.54
CA TRP A 173 15.87 -18.30 -4.00
C TRP A 173 14.66 -17.71 -4.73
N ASP A 174 13.45 -17.87 -4.18
CA ASP A 174 12.25 -17.32 -4.83
C ASP A 174 12.27 -15.78 -4.83
N PHE A 175 12.75 -15.17 -3.75
CA PHE A 175 12.88 -13.71 -3.70
C PHE A 175 14.07 -13.20 -4.51
N ALA A 176 15.16 -13.97 -4.63
CA ALA A 176 16.23 -13.65 -5.56
C ALA A 176 15.72 -13.63 -7.01
N GLU A 177 14.89 -14.60 -7.38
CA GLU A 177 14.26 -14.66 -8.71
C GLU A 177 13.32 -13.47 -8.96
N VAL A 178 12.51 -13.07 -7.98
CA VAL A 178 11.69 -11.84 -8.07
C VAL A 178 12.54 -10.61 -8.37
N GLN A 179 13.66 -10.45 -7.67
CA GLN A 179 14.59 -9.33 -7.87
C GLN A 179 15.18 -9.37 -9.29
N THR A 180 15.61 -10.55 -9.76
CA THR A 180 16.13 -10.74 -11.12
C THR A 180 15.10 -10.37 -12.16
N GLN A 181 13.86 -10.86 -12.07
CA GLN A 181 12.82 -10.57 -13.07
C GLN A 181 12.43 -9.09 -13.11
N MET A 182 12.40 -8.41 -11.97
CA MET A 182 12.18 -6.96 -11.93
C MET A 182 13.34 -6.18 -12.57
N ALA A 183 14.58 -6.61 -12.33
CA ALA A 183 15.76 -6.03 -12.96
C ALA A 183 15.78 -6.27 -14.48
N GLU A 184 15.49 -7.50 -14.93
CA GLU A 184 15.34 -7.87 -16.34
C GLU A 184 14.23 -7.07 -17.04
N ALA A 185 13.17 -6.69 -16.31
CA ALA A 185 12.13 -5.80 -16.82
C ALA A 185 12.58 -4.32 -16.95
N GLY A 186 13.81 -4.00 -16.54
CA GLY A 186 14.44 -2.68 -16.72
C GLY A 186 14.28 -1.73 -15.52
N TYR A 187 14.15 -2.27 -14.31
CA TYR A 187 13.95 -1.49 -13.09
C TYR A 187 15.07 -1.67 -12.07
N SER A 188 15.54 -0.56 -11.50
CA SER A 188 16.29 -0.58 -10.24
C SER A 188 15.30 -0.71 -9.09
N ILE A 189 15.63 -1.53 -8.09
CA ILE A 189 14.71 -1.89 -7.00
C ILE A 189 15.32 -1.65 -5.62
N TRP A 190 14.46 -1.27 -4.67
CA TRP A 190 14.75 -1.19 -3.24
C TRP A 190 13.65 -1.91 -2.49
N TRP A 191 13.98 -2.54 -1.37
CA TRP A 191 12.98 -3.25 -0.58
C TRP A 191 13.26 -3.18 0.92
N GLN A 192 12.19 -3.25 1.70
CA GLN A 192 12.27 -3.33 3.16
C GLN A 192 11.08 -4.11 3.71
N VAL A 193 11.30 -4.80 4.83
CA VAL A 193 10.23 -5.36 5.65
C VAL A 193 9.73 -4.27 6.60
N LEU A 194 8.45 -3.93 6.49
CA LEU A 194 7.78 -2.97 7.34
C LEU A 194 6.72 -3.67 8.19
N ASN A 195 6.58 -3.23 9.45
CA ASN A 195 5.54 -3.72 10.33
C ASN A 195 4.49 -2.64 10.56
N ALA A 196 3.22 -2.95 10.30
CA ALA A 196 2.12 -2.00 10.45
C ALA A 196 2.06 -1.36 11.86
N LYS A 197 2.51 -2.08 12.90
CA LYS A 197 2.61 -1.58 14.28
C LYS A 197 3.50 -0.36 14.46
N ASP A 198 4.50 -0.21 13.60
CA ASP A 198 5.45 0.89 13.66
C ASP A 198 4.92 2.15 12.94
N PHE A 199 3.75 2.04 12.29
CA PHE A 199 3.08 3.09 11.51
C PHE A 199 1.67 3.41 12.04
N GLY A 200 1.45 3.24 13.35
CA GLY A 200 0.21 3.65 14.02
C GLY A 200 -0.99 2.72 13.82
N VAL A 201 -0.81 1.57 13.18
CA VAL A 201 -1.84 0.52 13.10
C VAL A 201 -1.56 -0.48 14.21
N PRO A 202 -2.45 -0.68 15.20
CA PRO A 202 -2.20 -1.58 16.33
C PRO A 202 -2.32 -3.06 15.90
N GLN A 203 -1.54 -3.48 14.90
CA GLN A 203 -1.53 -4.82 14.35
C GLN A 203 -0.09 -5.24 14.05
N ASN A 204 0.33 -6.40 14.58
CA ASN A 204 1.62 -6.99 14.23
C ASN A 204 1.54 -7.65 12.85
N ARG A 205 1.79 -6.87 11.79
CA ARG A 205 1.71 -7.30 10.39
C ARG A 205 2.95 -6.87 9.64
N GLU A 206 3.88 -7.80 9.51
CA GLU A 206 5.12 -7.61 8.74
C GLU A 206 4.91 -7.94 7.26
N ARG A 207 5.29 -7.02 6.38
CA ARG A 207 5.20 -7.16 4.92
C ARG A 207 6.44 -6.61 4.26
N ILE A 208 6.88 -7.30 3.21
CA ILE A 208 7.92 -6.78 2.33
C ILE A 208 7.28 -5.85 1.32
N PHE A 209 7.86 -4.66 1.17
CA PHE A 209 7.53 -3.73 0.12
C PHE A 209 8.75 -3.59 -0.78
N VAL A 210 8.54 -3.76 -2.08
CA VAL A 210 9.54 -3.53 -3.12
C VAL A 210 9.10 -2.31 -3.92
N VAL A 211 9.99 -1.34 -4.05
CA VAL A 211 9.79 -0.14 -4.86
C VAL A 211 10.76 -0.20 -6.02
N GLY A 212 10.26 -0.04 -7.24
CA GLY A 212 11.09 -0.01 -8.43
C GLY A 212 10.98 1.29 -9.21
N THR A 213 12.08 1.71 -9.82
CA THR A 213 12.16 2.86 -10.73
C THR A 213 12.71 2.41 -12.08
N ARG A 214 12.09 2.85 -13.18
CA ARG A 214 12.54 2.50 -14.53
C ARG A 214 13.80 3.28 -14.92
N GLY A 215 14.77 2.57 -15.50
CA GLY A 215 16.06 3.14 -15.92
C GLY A 215 17.03 3.33 -14.76
N GLU A 216 18.25 3.77 -15.08
CA GLU A 216 19.26 4.08 -14.07
C GLU A 216 18.90 5.39 -13.34
N CYS A 217 18.57 5.32 -12.05
CA CYS A 217 18.38 6.46 -11.17
C CYS A 217 19.01 6.08 -9.82
N GLY A 218 19.90 6.85 -9.19
CA GLY A 218 20.06 8.30 -9.16
C GLY A 218 19.48 8.90 -7.86
N ARG A 219 18.49 8.23 -7.26
CA ARG A 219 17.89 8.60 -5.97
C ARG A 219 17.61 7.36 -5.13
N GLU A 220 18.17 7.32 -3.94
CA GLU A 220 17.96 6.27 -2.97
C GLU A 220 16.52 6.34 -2.42
N VAL A 221 15.79 5.22 -2.47
CA VAL A 221 14.51 5.09 -1.77
C VAL A 221 14.81 4.76 -0.31
N LEU A 222 14.76 5.76 0.56
CA LEU A 222 14.90 5.60 1.99
C LEU A 222 13.54 5.25 2.61
N PHE A 223 13.44 4.07 3.21
CA PHE A 223 12.28 3.70 4.01
C PHE A 223 12.38 4.34 5.41
N GLU A 224 11.30 4.96 5.88
CA GLU A 224 11.24 5.49 7.25
C GLU A 224 11.24 4.32 8.26
N ALA A 225 12.09 4.39 9.29
CA ALA A 225 12.03 3.49 10.43
C ALA A 225 10.86 3.91 11.33
N GLY A 226 9.86 3.05 11.50
CA GLY A 226 8.69 3.38 12.30
C GLY A 226 8.98 3.43 13.81
N SER A 227 8.13 4.12 14.56
CA SER A 227 8.22 4.23 16.02
C SER A 227 7.48 3.05 16.66
N GLY A 228 8.21 2.08 17.21
CA GLY A 228 7.64 0.83 17.72
C GLY A 228 6.55 1.03 18.78
N GLY A 229 5.37 0.45 18.54
CA GLY A 229 4.30 0.38 19.53
C GLY A 229 4.55 -0.67 20.63
N GLN A 230 3.82 -0.58 21.75
CA GLN A 230 3.97 -1.51 22.89
C GLN A 230 3.52 -2.94 22.52
N ASN A 231 4.34 -3.94 22.86
CA ASN A 231 4.06 -5.35 22.57
C ASN A 231 2.70 -5.80 23.13
N LEU A 232 2.06 -6.75 22.42
CA LEU A 232 0.82 -7.36 22.87
C LEU A 232 1.00 -8.05 24.22
N ARG A 233 0.18 -7.66 25.21
CA ARG A 233 0.16 -8.32 26.52
C ARG A 233 -0.98 -9.33 26.57
N GLN A 234 -0.62 -10.61 26.58
CA GLN A 234 -1.58 -11.70 26.80
C GLN A 234 -1.97 -11.73 28.28
N ILE A 235 -3.28 -11.66 28.55
CA ILE A 235 -3.84 -11.75 29.91
C ILE A 235 -4.25 -13.19 30.19
N ILE A 236 -4.91 -13.85 29.23
CA ILE A 236 -5.35 -15.24 29.33
C ILE A 236 -4.75 -16.06 28.18
N GLY A 237 -4.09 -17.17 28.52
CA GLY A 237 -3.53 -18.11 27.54
C GLY A 237 -4.56 -19.10 26.99
N GLY A 238 -4.19 -19.81 25.92
CA GLY A 238 -5.08 -20.78 25.27
C GLY A 238 -4.70 -21.10 23.83
N SER A 239 -5.59 -21.77 23.10
CA SER A 239 -5.51 -21.91 21.63
C SER A 239 -5.80 -20.56 20.93
N GLN A 240 -5.49 -20.43 19.64
CA GLN A 240 -5.63 -19.18 18.85
C GLN A 240 -7.05 -18.58 18.87
N GLY A 241 -8.07 -19.33 19.29
CA GLY A 241 -9.44 -18.85 19.44
C GLY A 241 -9.90 -18.59 20.88
N ASN A 242 -9.07 -18.80 21.91
CA ASN A 242 -9.48 -18.67 23.32
C ASN A 242 -8.58 -17.72 24.14
N ARG A 243 -7.55 -17.12 23.52
CA ARG A 243 -6.65 -16.17 24.19
C ARG A 243 -7.34 -14.82 24.37
N VAL A 244 -7.10 -14.20 25.53
CA VAL A 244 -7.55 -12.83 25.83
C VAL A 244 -6.34 -11.91 25.93
N TYR A 245 -6.36 -10.81 25.20
CA TYR A 245 -5.31 -9.81 25.18
C TYR A 245 -5.74 -8.52 25.85
N SER A 246 -4.77 -7.78 26.38
CA SER A 246 -5.01 -6.42 26.89
C SER A 246 -5.35 -5.48 25.74
N SER A 247 -6.33 -4.61 25.95
CA SER A 247 -6.67 -3.49 25.04
C SER A 247 -5.53 -2.46 24.90
N ARG A 248 -4.50 -2.52 25.73
CA ARG A 248 -3.36 -1.58 25.75
C ARG A 248 -2.16 -2.02 24.89
N GLY A 249 -2.26 -3.11 24.13
CA GLY A 249 -1.18 -3.66 23.30
C GLY A 249 -1.53 -3.82 21.81
N ILE A 250 -0.53 -4.11 20.98
CA ILE A 250 -0.70 -4.30 19.52
C ILE A 250 -1.37 -5.63 19.19
N ALA A 251 -2.54 -5.61 18.55
CA ALA A 251 -3.28 -6.81 18.15
C ALA A 251 -2.47 -7.80 17.30
N THR A 252 -2.79 -9.09 17.42
CA THR A 252 -2.30 -10.10 16.47
C THR A 252 -2.90 -9.88 15.07
N THR A 253 -2.20 -10.31 14.01
CA THR A 253 -2.78 -10.31 12.66
C THR A 253 -4.00 -11.23 12.60
N ILE A 254 -5.11 -10.72 12.05
CA ILE A 254 -6.32 -11.48 11.75
C ILE A 254 -6.02 -12.49 10.65
N ALA A 255 -6.15 -13.78 10.94
CA ALA A 255 -6.06 -14.85 9.96
C ALA A 255 -7.47 -15.38 9.63
N SER A 256 -7.76 -15.56 8.33
CA SER A 256 -9.10 -15.94 7.86
C SER A 256 -9.49 -17.40 8.13
N GLN A 257 -8.57 -18.25 8.62
CA GLN A 257 -8.77 -19.70 8.75
C GLN A 257 -8.77 -20.28 10.16
N ALA A 258 -8.75 -19.45 11.22
CA ALA A 258 -8.85 -20.00 12.57
C ALA A 258 -10.33 -20.19 12.98
N GLY A 259 -10.64 -21.35 13.58
CA GLY A 259 -11.93 -21.64 14.22
C GLY A 259 -11.91 -21.42 15.74
N GLY A 260 -13.06 -21.10 16.34
CA GLY A 260 -13.21 -20.81 17.78
C GLY A 260 -13.78 -19.40 18.10
N LEU A 261 -14.09 -19.15 19.38
CA LEU A 261 -14.72 -17.90 19.86
C LEU A 261 -13.72 -16.73 19.89
N GLY A 262 -13.58 -16.02 18.78
CA GLY A 262 -12.56 -14.97 18.60
C GLY A 262 -11.44 -15.37 17.65
N ALA A 263 -11.59 -16.50 16.95
CA ALA A 263 -10.55 -17.01 16.06
C ALA A 263 -10.22 -16.08 14.87
N LYS A 264 -11.12 -15.17 14.51
CA LYS A 264 -10.87 -14.14 13.50
C LYS A 264 -10.19 -12.89 14.04
N THR A 265 -10.15 -12.64 15.36
CA THR A 265 -9.72 -11.32 15.90
C THR A 265 -8.89 -11.38 17.18
N GLY A 266 -8.84 -12.51 17.88
CA GLY A 266 -8.56 -12.58 19.32
C GLY A 266 -9.72 -12.02 20.15
N LEU A 267 -9.78 -12.38 21.44
CA LEU A 267 -10.63 -11.71 22.42
C LEU A 267 -9.81 -10.64 23.14
N TYR A 268 -10.42 -9.51 23.49
CA TYR A 268 -9.78 -8.44 24.24
C TYR A 268 -10.55 -8.20 25.54
N GLU A 269 -9.81 -7.96 26.63
CA GLU A 269 -10.39 -7.50 27.88
C GLU A 269 -10.79 -6.02 27.70
N ILE A 270 -12.10 -5.78 27.76
CA ILE A 270 -12.73 -4.45 27.67
C ILE A 270 -13.03 -3.96 29.08
#